data_AF-A0A2V9WR39-F1
#
_entry.id   AF-A0A2V9WR39-F1
#
_cell.length_a   1.000
_cell.length_b   1.000
_cell.length_c   1.000
_cell.angle_alpha   90.00
_cell.angle_beta   90.00
_cell.angle_gamma   90.00
#
_symmetry.space_group_name_H-M   'P 1'
#
loop_
_entity.id
_entity.type
_entity.pdbx_description
1 polymer ?
#
loop_
_entity_poly.entity_id
_entity_poly.type
_entity_poly.pdbx_seq_one_letter_code
_entity_poly.pdbx_strand_id
1 'polypeptide(L)'
;MERIRFFAHEGKQILLVDLSNCTASEVEQTTRKVPDYVTIQPRGSVLILTDFAGASFDRDALIAMKESAVFDKPFVKKSALIGTESLPKDSYEAIKNFSRRELPTFETREEALAWLVRD
;
A
#
# COMPACT_ATOMS: atom_id res chain seq x y z
N MET A 1 0.60 -16.60 7.57
CA MET A 1 0.48 -15.22 8.07
C MET A 1 -0.50 -14.47 7.19
N GLU A 2 -1.31 -13.59 7.76
CA GLU A 2 -2.25 -12.76 7.00
C GLU A 2 -1.51 -11.59 6.35
N ARG A 3 -1.64 -11.43 5.02
CA ARG A 3 -0.94 -10.41 4.21
C ARG A 3 -1.54 -9.01 4.38
N ILE A 4 -2.81 -8.92 4.75
CA ILE A 4 -3.50 -7.65 5.02
C ILE A 4 -3.98 -7.68 6.47
N ARG A 5 -3.49 -6.76 7.30
CA ARG A 5 -3.92 -6.70 8.70
C ARG A 5 -3.72 -5.33 9.30
N PHE A 6 -4.57 -5.00 10.26
CA PHE A 6 -4.37 -3.84 11.12
C PHE A 6 -3.40 -4.17 12.27
N PHE A 7 -2.60 -3.19 12.67
CA PHE A 7 -1.80 -3.24 13.88
C PHE A 7 -1.67 -1.85 14.51
N ALA A 8 -1.41 -1.81 15.82
CA ALA A 8 -1.21 -0.57 16.54
C ALA A 8 0.27 -0.15 16.48
N HIS A 9 0.52 1.14 16.26
CA HIS A 9 1.83 1.77 16.35
C HIS A 9 1.65 3.20 16.87
N GLU A 10 2.33 3.53 17.97
CA GLU A 10 2.27 4.86 18.61
C GLU A 10 0.83 5.41 18.80
N GLY A 11 -0.09 4.55 19.24
CA GLY A 11 -1.48 4.92 19.48
C GLY A 11 -2.35 5.10 18.22
N LYS A 12 -1.78 4.91 17.03
CA LYS A 12 -2.50 4.93 15.75
C LYS A 12 -2.64 3.51 15.19
N GLN A 13 -3.74 3.25 14.49
CA GLN A 13 -3.96 2.00 13.74
C GLN A 13 -3.40 2.15 12.32
N ILE A 14 -2.63 1.16 11.90
CA ILE A 14 -2.00 1.10 10.57
C ILE A 14 -2.43 -0.20 9.90
N LEU A 15 -2.90 -0.08 8.65
CA LEU A 15 -3.12 -1.20 7.77
C LEU A 15 -1.80 -1.59 7.11
N LEU A 16 -1.30 -2.78 7.42
CA LEU A 16 -0.20 -3.41 6.67
C LEU A 16 -0.79 -4.11 5.44
N VAL A 17 -0.22 -3.81 4.28
CA VAL A 17 -0.39 -4.60 3.04
C VAL A 17 0.99 -5.18 2.70
N ASP A 18 1.21 -6.42 3.12
CA ASP A 18 2.45 -7.15 2.90
C ASP A 18 2.40 -7.85 1.54
N LEU A 19 3.18 -7.35 0.58
CA LEU A 19 3.39 -7.94 -0.74
C LEU A 19 4.80 -8.54 -0.86
N SER A 20 5.53 -8.63 0.25
CA SER A 20 6.92 -9.09 0.22
C SER A 20 7.01 -10.53 -0.27
N ASN A 21 7.96 -10.78 -1.16
CA ASN A 21 8.22 -12.07 -1.80
C ASN A 21 6.98 -12.68 -2.49
N CYS A 22 6.01 -11.86 -2.89
CA CYS A 22 4.84 -12.32 -3.63
C CYS A 22 5.15 -12.47 -5.12
N THR A 23 4.59 -13.51 -5.72
CA THR A 23 4.43 -13.61 -7.18
C THR A 23 3.45 -12.54 -7.68
N ALA A 24 3.48 -12.24 -8.98
CA ALA A 24 2.58 -11.24 -9.57
C ALA A 24 1.09 -11.58 -9.33
N SER A 25 0.70 -12.86 -9.41
CA SER A 25 -0.68 -13.28 -9.12
C SER A 25 -1.05 -13.07 -7.65
N GLU A 26 -0.13 -13.32 -6.70
CA GLU A 26 -0.38 -13.04 -5.29
C GLU A 26 -0.50 -11.54 -5.02
N VAL A 27 0.30 -10.71 -5.69
CA VAL A 27 0.18 -9.24 -5.62
C VAL A 27 -1.19 -8.80 -6.11
N GLU A 28 -1.64 -9.32 -7.25
CA GLU A 28 -2.96 -9.01 -7.81
C GLU A 28 -4.06 -9.40 -6.82
N GLN A 29 -4.08 -10.67 -6.38
CA GLN A 29 -5.10 -11.20 -5.48
C GLN A 29 -5.15 -10.47 -4.13
N THR A 30 -3.98 -10.13 -3.59
CA THR A 30 -3.88 -9.39 -2.33
C THR A 30 -4.39 -7.97 -2.52
N THR A 31 -3.93 -7.28 -3.57
CA THR A 31 -4.29 -5.87 -3.77
C THR A 31 -5.78 -5.69 -4.07
N ARG A 32 -6.42 -6.63 -4.76
CA ARG A 32 -7.88 -6.63 -4.97
C ARG A 32 -8.71 -6.70 -3.69
N LYS A 33 -8.14 -7.23 -2.59
CA LYS A 33 -8.81 -7.32 -1.29
C LYS A 33 -8.61 -6.09 -0.42
N VAL A 34 -7.63 -5.23 -0.70
CA VAL A 34 -7.35 -4.03 0.11
C VAL A 34 -8.60 -3.14 0.29
N PRO A 35 -9.42 -2.87 -0.75
CA PRO A 35 -10.66 -2.12 -0.60
C PRO A 35 -11.62 -2.64 0.47
N ASP A 36 -11.69 -3.96 0.68
CA ASP A 36 -12.61 -4.59 1.64
C ASP A 36 -12.25 -4.21 3.08
N TYR A 37 -10.97 -3.95 3.35
CA TYR A 37 -10.49 -3.52 4.67
C TYR A 37 -10.58 -2.00 4.85
N VAL A 38 -10.40 -1.24 3.77
CA VAL A 38 -10.25 0.21 3.81
C VAL A 38 -11.61 0.92 3.74
N THR A 39 -12.54 0.45 2.91
CA THR A 39 -13.80 1.17 2.61
C THR A 39 -14.86 1.06 3.70
N ILE A 40 -14.68 0.14 4.64
CA ILE A 40 -15.51 0.02 5.86
C ILE A 40 -15.06 0.98 6.98
N GLN A 41 -13.93 1.66 6.80
CA GLN A 41 -13.40 2.63 7.76
C GLN A 41 -13.99 4.03 7.51
N PRO A 42 -13.87 4.97 8.45
CA PRO A 42 -14.19 6.36 8.19
C PRO A 42 -13.39 6.95 7.03
N ARG A 43 -13.97 7.96 6.36
CA ARG A 43 -13.29 8.67 5.27
C ARG A 43 -12.05 9.39 5.80
N GLY A 44 -10.95 9.35 5.06
CA GLY A 44 -9.69 10.00 5.40
C GLY A 44 -9.07 9.58 6.74
N SER A 45 -9.31 8.34 7.22
CA SER A 45 -8.77 7.86 8.50
C SER A 45 -7.66 6.82 8.37
N VAL A 46 -7.59 6.08 7.25
CA VAL A 46 -6.73 4.91 7.15
C VAL A 46 -5.27 5.30 6.87
N LEU A 47 -4.35 4.79 7.68
CA LEU A 47 -2.90 4.84 7.44
C LEU A 47 -2.47 3.51 6.86
N ILE A 48 -1.83 3.51 5.68
CA ILE A 48 -1.40 2.28 5.00
C ILE A 48 0.11 2.22 4.91
N LEU A 49 0.69 1.09 5.34
CA LEU A 49 2.06 0.70 5.02
C LEU A 49 2.00 -0.43 4.00
N THR A 50 2.64 -0.26 2.83
CA THR A 50 2.76 -1.32 1.82
C THR A 50 4.22 -1.75 1.68
N ASP A 51 4.46 -3.05 1.74
CA ASP A 51 5.80 -3.64 1.62
C ASP A 51 5.92 -4.42 0.30
N PHE A 52 6.84 -4.00 -0.57
CA PHE A 52 7.07 -4.60 -1.89
C PHE A 52 8.35 -5.44 -1.98
N ALA A 53 9.07 -5.65 -0.88
CA ALA A 53 10.40 -6.26 -0.91
C ALA A 53 10.38 -7.66 -1.57
N GLY A 54 11.10 -7.83 -2.67
CA GLY A 54 11.18 -9.10 -3.42
C GLY A 54 9.91 -9.47 -4.20
N ALA A 55 8.95 -8.55 -4.34
CA ALA A 55 7.72 -8.80 -5.10
C ALA A 55 7.97 -8.85 -6.61
N SER A 56 7.19 -9.67 -7.32
CA SER A 56 7.15 -9.70 -8.78
C SER A 56 5.89 -9.02 -9.32
N PHE A 57 5.97 -8.44 -10.51
CA PHE A 57 4.85 -7.68 -11.09
C PHE A 57 4.67 -8.03 -12.57
N ASP A 58 3.42 -8.23 -12.95
CA ASP A 58 2.96 -8.27 -14.35
C ASP A 58 1.92 -7.16 -14.59
N ARG A 59 1.35 -7.16 -15.80
CA ARG A 59 0.35 -6.16 -16.17
C ARG A 59 -0.88 -6.18 -15.26
N ASP A 60 -1.34 -7.36 -14.86
CA ASP A 60 -2.60 -7.51 -14.14
C ASP A 60 -2.42 -7.12 -12.67
N ALA A 61 -1.28 -7.47 -12.07
CA ALA A 61 -0.86 -6.97 -10.76
C ALA A 61 -0.83 -5.44 -10.72
N LEU A 62 -0.21 -4.81 -11.72
CA LEU A 62 -0.11 -3.34 -11.80
C LEU A 62 -1.46 -2.66 -12.03
N ILE A 63 -2.38 -3.29 -12.78
CA ILE A 63 -3.75 -2.81 -12.95
C ILE A 63 -4.50 -2.88 -11.62
N ALA A 64 -4.46 -4.02 -10.93
CA ALA A 64 -5.10 -4.19 -9.63
C ALA A 64 -4.61 -3.15 -8.61
N MET A 65 -3.30 -2.85 -8.59
CA MET A 65 -2.73 -1.80 -7.74
C MET A 65 -3.29 -0.41 -8.04
N LYS A 66 -3.42 -0.05 -9.33
CA LYS A 66 -4.00 1.25 -9.73
C LYS A 66 -5.47 1.34 -9.38
N GLU A 67 -6.24 0.28 -9.68
CA GLU A 67 -7.67 0.20 -9.39
C GLU A 67 -7.94 0.33 -7.89
N SER A 68 -7.24 -0.47 -7.08
CA SER A 68 -7.34 -0.41 -5.62
C SER A 68 -7.06 1.00 -5.13
N ALA A 69 -5.90 1.58 -5.48
CA ALA A 69 -5.47 2.89 -4.98
C ALA A 69 -6.42 4.05 -5.38
N VAL A 70 -7.16 3.92 -6.48
CA VAL A 70 -8.21 4.89 -6.84
C VAL A 70 -9.47 4.65 -6.00
N PHE A 71 -9.90 3.39 -5.90
CA PHE A 71 -11.16 3.03 -5.26
C PHE A 71 -11.16 3.35 -3.75
N ASP A 72 -10.09 2.99 -3.05
CA ASP A 72 -9.99 3.17 -1.60
C ASP A 72 -9.51 4.58 -1.20
N LYS A 73 -9.22 5.45 -2.19
CA LYS A 73 -8.72 6.83 -1.97
C LYS A 73 -9.52 7.66 -0.98
N PRO A 74 -10.86 7.68 -1.02
CA PRO A 74 -11.62 8.56 -0.14
C PRO A 74 -11.47 8.22 1.37
N PHE A 75 -10.93 7.05 1.69
CA PHE A 75 -10.78 6.53 3.04
C PHE A 75 -9.33 6.60 3.56
N VAL A 76 -8.36 6.67 2.65
CA VAL A 76 -6.95 6.72 2.99
C VAL A 76 -6.52 8.13 3.37
N LYS A 77 -5.91 8.26 4.55
CA LYS A 77 -5.29 9.48 5.07
C LYS A 77 -3.86 9.64 4.56
N LYS A 78 -3.03 8.59 4.75
CA LYS A 78 -1.62 8.55 4.34
C LYS A 78 -1.25 7.14 3.88
N SER A 79 -0.33 7.04 2.92
CA SER A 79 0.24 5.78 2.47
C SER A 79 1.76 5.91 2.42
N ALA A 80 2.47 4.91 2.94
CA ALA A 80 3.92 4.82 2.88
C ALA A 80 4.31 3.49 2.24
N LEU A 81 5.32 3.52 1.38
CA LEU A 81 5.81 2.35 0.66
C LEU A 81 7.24 2.02 1.09
N ILE A 82 7.56 0.74 1.21
CA ILE A 82 8.91 0.21 1.42
C ILE A 82 9.18 -0.91 0.43
N GLY A 83 10.45 -1.28 0.23
CA GLY A 83 10.82 -2.37 -0.68
C GLY A 83 10.56 -2.06 -2.17
N THR A 84 10.48 -0.78 -2.52
CA THR A 84 10.08 -0.33 -3.86
C THR A 84 11.14 -0.56 -4.94
N GLU A 85 12.34 -1.01 -4.59
CA GLU A 85 13.36 -1.46 -5.53
C GLU A 85 12.88 -2.59 -6.45
N SER A 86 11.88 -3.37 -5.99
CA SER A 86 11.26 -4.43 -6.78
C SER A 86 10.21 -3.90 -7.78
N LEU A 87 9.73 -2.66 -7.60
CA LEU A 87 8.76 -2.05 -8.49
C LEU A 87 9.44 -1.50 -9.75
N PRO A 88 8.87 -1.75 -10.95
CA PRO A 88 9.33 -1.08 -12.16
C PRO A 88 9.15 0.45 -12.03
N LYS A 89 10.18 1.23 -12.37
CA LYS A 89 10.20 2.71 -12.22
C LYS A 89 8.98 3.39 -12.84
N ASP A 90 8.62 3.02 -14.07
CA ASP A 90 7.47 3.58 -14.78
C ASP A 90 6.13 3.25 -14.10
N SER A 91 6.08 2.14 -13.37
CA SER A 91 4.87 1.70 -12.68
C SER A 91 4.61 2.51 -11.41
N TYR A 92 5.65 2.82 -10.65
CA TYR A 92 5.54 3.67 -9.46
C TYR A 92 4.93 5.04 -9.80
N GLU A 93 5.49 5.73 -10.79
CA GLU A 93 4.96 7.03 -11.24
C GLU A 93 3.54 6.91 -11.79
N ALA A 94 3.21 5.83 -12.50
CA ALA A 94 1.86 5.60 -12.98
C ALA A 94 0.85 5.40 -11.85
N ILE A 95 1.19 4.65 -10.80
CA ILE A 95 0.30 4.44 -9.64
C ILE A 95 0.08 5.75 -8.89
N LYS A 96 1.15 6.52 -8.64
CA LYS A 96 1.11 7.82 -8.00
C LYS A 96 0.22 8.81 -8.76
N ASN A 97 0.43 8.93 -10.07
CA ASN A 97 -0.34 9.84 -10.92
C ASN A 97 -1.81 9.44 -11.05
N PHE A 98 -2.09 8.15 -11.21
CA PHE A 98 -3.45 7.66 -11.42
C PHE A 98 -4.31 7.76 -10.16
N SER A 99 -3.75 7.38 -9.01
CA SER A 99 -4.44 7.52 -7.72
C SER A 99 -4.52 8.98 -7.25
N ARG A 100 -3.67 9.87 -7.79
CA ARG A 100 -3.47 11.24 -7.31
C ARG A 100 -3.25 11.24 -5.79
N ARG A 101 -2.37 10.36 -5.33
CA ARG A 101 -1.92 10.23 -3.95
C ARG A 101 -0.48 10.65 -3.81
N GLU A 102 -0.13 11.11 -2.63
CA GLU A 102 1.25 11.06 -2.19
C GLU A 102 1.57 9.63 -1.76
N LEU A 103 2.59 9.03 -2.36
CA LEU A 103 3.06 7.67 -2.09
C LEU A 103 4.56 7.70 -1.78
N PRO A 104 5.02 8.39 -0.72
CA PRO A 104 6.42 8.43 -0.36
C PRO A 104 6.98 7.02 -0.14
N THR A 105 8.21 6.83 -0.61
CA THR A 105 9.00 5.61 -0.44
C THR A 105 10.04 5.81 0.66
N PHE A 106 10.24 4.81 1.51
CA PHE A 106 11.21 4.83 2.59
C PHE A 106 12.15 3.64 2.49
N GLU A 107 13.37 3.78 2.99
CA GLU A 107 14.35 2.69 3.01
C GLU A 107 14.03 1.68 4.11
N THR A 108 13.49 2.15 5.24
CA THR A 108 13.18 1.30 6.39
C THR A 108 11.72 1.37 6.79
N ARG A 109 11.25 0.29 7.44
CA ARG A 109 9.91 0.22 8.01
C ARG A 109 9.73 1.27 9.10
N GLU A 110 10.75 1.48 9.92
CA GLU A 110 10.74 2.40 11.05
C GLU A 110 10.51 3.84 10.58
N GLU A 111 11.20 4.29 9.53
CA GLU A 111 11.01 5.62 8.94
C GLU A 111 9.61 5.80 8.35
N ALA A 112 9.12 4.79 7.62
CA ALA A 112 7.76 4.81 7.06
C ALA A 112 6.70 4.94 8.15
N LEU A 113 6.85 4.19 9.24
CA LEU A 113 5.92 4.23 10.37
C LEU A 113 5.96 5.57 11.09
N ALA A 114 7.16 6.08 11.39
CA ALA A 114 7.33 7.39 12.02
C ALA A 114 6.68 8.51 11.18
N TRP A 115 6.79 8.44 9.85
CA TRP A 115 6.13 9.39 8.96
C TRP A 115 4.60 9.23 8.94
N LEU A 116 4.10 7.99 8.90
CA LEU A 116 2.65 7.70 8.90
C LEU A 116 1.95 8.24 10.14
N VAL A 117 2.60 8.17 11.31
CA VAL A 117 2.02 8.61 12.58
C VAL A 117 2.28 10.07 12.89
N ARG A 118 3.12 10.77 12.12
CA ARG A 118 3.22 12.22 12.24
C ARG A 118 1.93 12.88 11.77
N ASP A 119 1.55 14.01 12.35
CA ASP A 119 0.43 14.82 11.86
C ASP A 119 0.81 15.59 10.60
#